data_AF-A0A0M0BQQ7-F1
#
_entry.id   AF-A0A0M0BQQ7-F1
#
_cell.length_a   1.000
_cell.length_b   1.000
_cell.length_c   1.000
_cell.angle_alpha   90.00
_cell.angle_beta   90.00
_cell.angle_gamma   90.00
#
_symmetry.space_group_name_H-M   'P 1'
#
loop_
_entity.id
_entity.type
_entity.pdbx_description
1 polymer ?
#
loop_
_entity_poly.entity_id
_entity_poly.type
_entity_poly.pdbx_seq_one_letter_code
_entity_poly.pdbx_strand_id
1 'polypeptide(L)'
;MERLHHNGVLTPPRYEGRDLAVRVRGEKVRLTPEQEEMAVAWARKMGTPYVEDPVFAGNFHRDFSAKLGMEVELGDVDFSEVLRAVEEERARKAGLSREERKRQATERKALREANRERYGLALVDGVEMEVGNYTAEPSSIFMGRGGHPMRGRWKEGPREGDIELNLSPDAPRPPGDWKDIIWQPDDMWIARWRDKLGGRMKYVWLSESSALKQRKDIEKFDKARELSKSLEKVQRHIWDNLDADDIRLRKTATVCYLIDRLKFRVGDEKDEEEADTVGASTLRPEHVRFNGDGTVTFDFLGKDSVPHVIWAELPEPVIGNLKGFSADARSTLFEGVDSKRVSVFLDEVITGLSAKVFRTYYSSEAVEKGLKENKIGRGDPDHVKRHAATMANLEAAKVCNHRRTIPKTWERSLQRKMERLEARRAKAEEATKKYRDGMREAERKHRERLAGYEKKLAEHEEKLKQYREQLEARERQGRSTKGLRKRIASKRKAIKNQRERIRELKKRHADRTQRLKEQTTKRRQGDQAYIEKLKLQIEAQRETRDYNLGTSLKSYIDPRIYYLWGRRVGYDWKDYYPKALRGKFSWVEEVDPDLRLRYAAGTEA
;
A
#
# COMPACT_ATOMS: atom_id res chain seq x y z
N MET A 1 1.81 -30.62 -13.75
CA MET A 1 1.22 -31.27 -12.56
C MET A 1 0.72 -32.62 -13.01
N GLU A 2 0.84 -33.65 -12.20
CA GLU A 2 0.40 -35.01 -12.54
C GLU A 2 -1.03 -35.27 -12.08
N ARG A 3 -1.46 -34.69 -10.96
CA ARG A 3 -2.81 -34.82 -10.40
C ARG A 3 -3.35 -33.48 -9.91
N LEU A 4 -4.63 -33.25 -10.12
CA LEU A 4 -5.34 -32.05 -9.68
C LEU A 4 -6.77 -32.41 -9.29
N HIS A 5 -7.07 -32.40 -7.99
CA HIS A 5 -8.40 -32.64 -7.45
C HIS A 5 -8.93 -31.39 -6.78
N HIS A 6 -10.16 -30.98 -7.07
CA HIS A 6 -10.84 -29.85 -6.40
C HIS A 6 -12.36 -29.98 -6.53
N ASN A 7 -13.12 -29.22 -5.75
CA ASN A 7 -14.59 -29.31 -5.71
C ASN A 7 -15.30 -28.32 -6.66
N GLY A 8 -14.70 -28.01 -7.81
CA GLY A 8 -15.20 -26.96 -8.70
C GLY A 8 -15.02 -25.55 -8.15
N VAL A 9 -15.91 -24.63 -8.52
CA VAL A 9 -15.91 -23.22 -8.09
C VAL A 9 -17.30 -22.78 -7.64
N LEU A 10 -17.38 -21.73 -6.83
CA LEU A 10 -18.66 -21.19 -6.37
C LEU A 10 -19.25 -20.21 -7.41
N THR A 11 -20.37 -20.57 -8.03
CA THR A 11 -21.18 -19.61 -8.78
C THR A 11 -22.07 -18.82 -7.81
N PRO A 12 -22.08 -17.47 -7.86
CA PRO A 12 -22.99 -16.67 -7.03
C PRO A 12 -24.45 -17.07 -7.25
N PRO A 13 -25.29 -17.04 -6.19
CA PRO A 13 -26.72 -17.29 -6.35
C PRO A 13 -27.34 -16.25 -7.29
N ARG A 14 -28.37 -16.67 -8.02
CA ARG A 14 -29.13 -15.79 -8.92
C ARG A 14 -29.89 -14.76 -8.10
N TYR A 15 -30.10 -13.59 -8.70
CA TYR A 15 -30.92 -12.55 -8.08
C TYR A 15 -32.34 -13.06 -7.83
N GLU A 16 -32.79 -12.91 -6.59
CA GLU A 16 -34.17 -13.21 -6.20
C GLU A 16 -35.04 -11.97 -6.45
N GLY A 17 -35.98 -12.07 -7.39
CA GLY A 17 -36.91 -11.00 -7.75
C GLY A 17 -37.78 -10.58 -6.57
N ARG A 18 -38.08 -9.28 -6.49
CA ARG A 18 -38.92 -8.67 -5.45
C ARG A 18 -40.23 -8.11 -6.01
N ASP A 19 -40.61 -8.55 -7.21
CA ASP A 19 -41.81 -8.11 -7.95
C ASP A 19 -41.83 -6.57 -8.16
N LEU A 20 -40.64 -5.99 -8.42
CA LEU A 20 -40.53 -4.56 -8.67
C LEU A 20 -40.96 -4.21 -10.08
N ALA A 21 -41.40 -2.97 -10.24
CA ALA A 21 -41.76 -2.39 -11.52
C ALA A 21 -40.99 -1.10 -11.80
N VAL A 22 -40.95 -0.73 -13.08
CA VAL A 22 -40.54 0.60 -13.55
C VAL A 22 -41.71 1.24 -14.28
N ARG A 23 -41.66 2.55 -14.50
CA ARG A 23 -42.56 3.18 -15.48
C ARG A 23 -41.77 3.56 -16.72
N VAL A 24 -42.19 3.09 -17.87
CA VAL A 24 -41.61 3.49 -19.16
C VAL A 24 -42.59 4.45 -19.80
N ARG A 25 -42.19 5.70 -20.03
CA ARG A 25 -43.02 6.75 -20.62
C ARG A 25 -44.42 6.87 -19.96
N GLY A 26 -44.47 6.64 -18.64
CA GLY A 26 -45.69 6.70 -17.82
C GLY A 26 -46.38 5.35 -17.58
N GLU A 27 -46.14 4.34 -18.42
CA GLU A 27 -46.76 3.02 -18.31
C GLU A 27 -46.01 2.10 -17.36
N LYS A 28 -46.73 1.43 -16.45
CA LYS A 28 -46.13 0.55 -15.45
C LYS A 28 -45.77 -0.81 -16.07
N VAL A 29 -44.49 -1.16 -16.02
CA VAL A 29 -43.95 -2.44 -16.50
C VAL A 29 -43.41 -3.23 -15.31
N ARG A 30 -43.96 -4.42 -15.06
CA ARG A 30 -43.42 -5.36 -14.06
C ARG A 30 -42.16 -6.01 -14.59
N LEU A 31 -41.12 -6.08 -13.77
CA LEU A 31 -39.82 -6.63 -14.17
C LEU A 31 -39.74 -8.12 -13.86
N THR A 32 -39.14 -8.88 -14.78
CA THR A 32 -38.64 -10.23 -14.48
C THR A 32 -37.43 -10.15 -13.55
N PRO A 33 -37.03 -11.23 -12.86
CA PRO A 33 -35.86 -11.21 -11.97
C PRO A 33 -34.57 -10.71 -12.64
N GLU A 34 -34.34 -11.04 -13.92
CA GLU A 34 -33.15 -10.56 -14.64
C GLU A 34 -33.22 -9.05 -14.91
N GLN A 35 -34.36 -8.55 -15.39
CA GLN A 35 -34.55 -7.11 -15.62
C GLN A 35 -34.49 -6.33 -14.30
N GLU A 36 -35.03 -6.88 -13.22
CA GLU A 36 -34.96 -6.29 -11.89
C GLU A 36 -33.51 -6.21 -11.38
N GLU A 37 -32.70 -7.26 -11.59
CA GLU A 37 -31.26 -7.24 -11.25
C GLU A 37 -30.53 -6.09 -11.97
N MET A 38 -30.82 -5.89 -13.26
CA MET A 38 -30.27 -4.80 -14.06
C MET A 38 -30.71 -3.42 -13.52
N ALA A 39 -32.02 -3.26 -13.26
CA ALA A 39 -32.58 -2.02 -12.75
C ALA A 39 -32.02 -1.67 -11.36
N VAL A 40 -31.87 -2.65 -10.48
CA VAL A 40 -31.26 -2.48 -9.15
C VAL A 40 -29.78 -2.11 -9.28
N ALA A 41 -29.05 -2.73 -10.22
CA ALA A 41 -27.66 -2.38 -10.48
C ALA A 41 -27.53 -0.92 -10.95
N TRP A 42 -28.42 -0.46 -11.83
CA TRP A 42 -28.49 0.94 -12.28
C TRP A 42 -28.87 1.89 -11.15
N ALA A 43 -29.92 1.58 -10.39
CA ALA A 43 -30.36 2.40 -9.25
C ALA A 43 -29.26 2.58 -8.20
N ARG A 44 -28.41 1.56 -7.99
CA ARG A 44 -27.24 1.67 -7.10
C ARG A 44 -26.17 2.63 -7.60
N LYS A 45 -26.15 2.98 -8.90
CA LYS A 45 -25.21 3.93 -9.53
C LYS A 45 -25.77 5.35 -9.65
N MET A 46 -27.07 5.56 -9.41
CA MET A 46 -27.64 6.91 -9.38
C MET A 46 -26.92 7.79 -8.35
N GLY A 47 -26.64 9.04 -8.74
CA GLY A 47 -25.83 9.99 -7.95
C GLY A 47 -24.31 9.77 -8.04
N THR A 48 -23.85 8.92 -8.96
CA THR A 48 -22.42 8.78 -9.28
C THR A 48 -22.13 9.32 -10.69
N PRO A 49 -20.90 9.78 -10.99
CA PRO A 49 -20.56 10.28 -12.32
C PRO A 49 -20.74 9.26 -13.46
N TYR A 50 -20.91 7.97 -13.14
CA TYR A 50 -21.13 6.95 -14.15
C TYR A 50 -22.47 7.10 -14.87
N VAL A 51 -23.54 7.52 -14.17
CA VAL A 51 -24.86 7.67 -14.81
C VAL A 51 -24.94 8.94 -15.67
N GLU A 52 -24.02 9.88 -15.44
CA GLU A 52 -23.88 11.13 -16.20
C GLU A 52 -23.05 10.92 -17.48
N ASP A 53 -22.30 9.83 -17.59
CA ASP A 53 -21.51 9.49 -18.78
C ASP A 53 -22.43 9.01 -19.91
N PRO A 54 -22.50 9.72 -21.06
CA PRO A 54 -23.45 9.39 -22.12
C PRO A 54 -23.25 8.00 -22.72
N VAL A 55 -22.01 7.53 -22.84
CA VAL A 55 -21.72 6.19 -23.37
C VAL A 55 -22.13 5.14 -22.35
N PHE A 56 -21.85 5.38 -21.06
CA PHE A 56 -22.24 4.46 -19.99
C PHE A 56 -23.77 4.33 -19.91
N ALA A 57 -24.46 5.46 -19.86
CA ALA A 57 -25.92 5.51 -19.81
C ALA A 57 -26.54 4.90 -21.07
N GLY A 58 -26.08 5.29 -22.26
CA GLY A 58 -26.59 4.78 -23.53
C GLY A 58 -26.39 3.28 -23.68
N ASN A 59 -25.21 2.76 -23.32
CA ASN A 59 -24.96 1.31 -23.35
C ASN A 59 -25.85 0.52 -22.39
N PHE A 60 -26.07 1.05 -21.18
CA PHE A 60 -26.97 0.40 -20.22
C PHE A 60 -28.39 0.35 -20.76
N HIS A 61 -28.93 1.48 -21.23
CA HIS A 61 -30.30 1.55 -21.71
C HIS A 61 -30.50 0.68 -22.95
N ARG A 62 -29.52 0.62 -23.86
CA ARG A 62 -29.55 -0.33 -24.99
C ARG A 62 -29.71 -1.79 -24.55
N ASP A 63 -28.91 -2.22 -23.56
CA ASP A 63 -28.99 -3.60 -23.07
C ASP A 63 -30.28 -3.86 -22.29
N PHE A 64 -30.73 -2.85 -21.54
CA PHE A 64 -31.98 -2.91 -20.81
C PHE A 64 -33.18 -2.97 -21.76
N SER A 65 -33.16 -2.21 -22.87
CA SER A 65 -34.17 -2.28 -23.94
C SER A 65 -34.27 -3.68 -24.52
N ALA A 66 -33.12 -4.27 -24.86
CA ALA A 66 -33.06 -5.62 -25.42
C ALA A 66 -33.65 -6.66 -24.45
N LYS A 67 -33.45 -6.47 -23.14
CA LYS A 67 -34.00 -7.36 -22.11
C LYS A 67 -35.46 -7.10 -21.79
N LEU A 68 -35.93 -5.85 -21.87
CA LEU A 68 -37.34 -5.50 -21.71
C LEU A 68 -38.18 -5.91 -22.93
N GLY A 69 -37.56 -6.02 -24.11
CA GLY A 69 -38.28 -6.22 -25.38
C GLY A 69 -38.92 -4.93 -25.92
N MET A 70 -38.44 -3.77 -25.46
CA MET A 70 -38.99 -2.45 -25.78
C MET A 70 -37.88 -1.39 -25.69
N GLU A 71 -37.82 -0.50 -26.69
CA GLU A 71 -36.78 0.52 -26.80
C GLU A 71 -36.97 1.62 -25.76
N VAL A 72 -35.90 1.92 -25.02
CA VAL A 72 -35.88 2.93 -23.96
C VAL A 72 -34.57 3.70 -24.00
N GLU A 73 -34.64 5.01 -23.84
CA GLU A 73 -33.50 5.90 -23.72
C GLU A 73 -33.31 6.39 -22.28
N LEU A 74 -32.21 7.15 -22.07
CA LEU A 74 -32.01 7.84 -20.80
C LEU A 74 -33.15 8.85 -20.57
N GLY A 75 -33.89 8.66 -19.48
CA GLY A 75 -35.02 9.51 -19.12
C GLY A 75 -36.39 8.92 -19.50
N ASP A 76 -36.45 7.90 -20.37
CA ASP A 76 -37.69 7.19 -20.68
C ASP A 76 -38.19 6.34 -19.51
N VAL A 77 -37.27 5.87 -18.67
CA VAL A 77 -37.54 4.93 -17.58
C VAL A 77 -37.47 5.63 -16.23
N ASP A 78 -38.60 5.64 -15.53
CA ASP A 78 -38.69 6.01 -14.13
C ASP A 78 -38.37 4.80 -13.25
N PHE A 79 -37.20 4.86 -12.62
CA PHE A 79 -36.69 3.85 -11.68
C PHE A 79 -37.11 4.12 -10.22
N SER A 80 -38.03 5.04 -9.94
CA SER A 80 -38.36 5.48 -8.57
C SER A 80 -38.75 4.33 -7.62
N GLU A 81 -39.54 3.35 -8.09
CA GLU A 81 -39.92 2.19 -7.27
C GLU A 81 -38.70 1.34 -6.89
N VAL A 82 -37.81 1.10 -7.85
CA VAL A 82 -36.55 0.35 -7.65
C VAL A 82 -35.58 1.14 -6.76
N LEU A 83 -35.47 2.45 -6.96
CA LEU A 83 -34.62 3.32 -6.16
C LEU A 83 -35.08 3.31 -4.70
N ARG A 84 -36.38 3.46 -4.46
CA ARG A 84 -36.96 3.38 -3.10
C ARG A 84 -36.62 2.05 -2.44
N ALA A 85 -36.77 0.92 -3.15
CA ALA A 85 -36.41 -0.39 -2.61
C ALA A 85 -34.91 -0.49 -2.25
N VAL A 86 -34.02 0.08 -3.07
CA VAL A 86 -32.57 0.14 -2.80
C VAL A 86 -32.27 1.03 -1.58
N GLU A 87 -32.96 2.17 -1.45
CA GLU A 87 -32.81 3.11 -0.35
C GLU A 87 -33.35 2.55 0.98
N GLU A 88 -34.51 1.88 0.96
CA GLU A 88 -35.05 1.16 2.11
C GLU A 88 -34.10 0.06 2.57
N GLU A 89 -33.48 -0.69 1.65
CA GLU A 89 -32.48 -1.70 1.99
C GLU A 89 -31.23 -1.05 2.63
N ARG A 90 -30.77 0.09 2.11
CA ARG A 90 -29.66 0.86 2.69
C ARG A 90 -30.01 1.39 4.08
N ALA A 91 -31.20 1.98 4.26
CA ALA A 91 -31.68 2.51 5.52
C ALA A 91 -31.83 1.41 6.57
N ARG A 92 -32.40 0.26 6.20
CA ARG A 92 -32.50 -0.92 7.07
C ARG A 92 -31.12 -1.40 7.51
N LYS A 93 -30.16 -1.53 6.58
CA LYS A 93 -28.76 -1.91 6.91
C LYS A 93 -28.08 -0.89 7.82
N ALA A 94 -28.33 0.40 7.63
CA ALA A 94 -27.82 1.46 8.47
C ALA A 94 -28.50 1.48 9.86
N GLY A 95 -29.77 1.11 9.95
CA GLY A 95 -30.56 1.06 11.19
C GLY A 95 -30.27 -0.16 12.08
N LEU A 96 -29.56 -1.18 11.58
CA LEU A 96 -29.22 -2.38 12.37
C LEU A 96 -28.51 -2.01 13.68
N SER A 97 -28.94 -2.63 14.78
CA SER A 97 -28.28 -2.52 16.08
C SER A 97 -26.86 -3.07 16.03
N ARG A 98 -26.02 -2.70 17.00
CA ARG A 98 -24.65 -3.24 17.11
C ARG A 98 -24.66 -4.77 17.23
N GLU A 99 -25.65 -5.33 17.92
CA GLU A 99 -25.81 -6.77 18.12
C GLU A 99 -26.18 -7.49 16.83
N GLU A 100 -27.18 -7.02 16.09
CA GLU A 100 -27.57 -7.59 14.81
C GLU A 100 -26.46 -7.50 13.77
N ARG A 101 -25.74 -6.37 13.72
CA ARG A 101 -24.56 -6.22 12.86
C ARG A 101 -23.49 -7.26 13.19
N LYS A 102 -23.27 -7.53 14.48
CA LYS A 102 -22.33 -8.56 14.94
C LYS A 102 -22.81 -9.96 14.55
N ARG A 103 -24.10 -10.28 14.75
CA ARG A 103 -24.71 -11.56 14.37
C ARG A 103 -24.55 -11.84 12.87
N GLN A 104 -24.98 -10.91 12.02
CA GLN A 104 -24.85 -11.04 10.57
C GLN A 104 -23.37 -11.13 10.12
N ALA A 105 -22.45 -10.46 10.81
CA ALA A 105 -21.03 -10.57 10.51
C ALA A 105 -20.48 -11.97 10.83
N THR A 106 -20.93 -12.58 11.92
CA THR A 106 -20.59 -13.97 12.30
C THR A 106 -21.17 -14.96 11.29
N GLU A 107 -22.45 -14.84 10.91
CA GLU A 107 -23.08 -15.70 9.89
C GLU A 107 -22.35 -15.62 8.56
N ARG A 108 -22.06 -14.41 8.06
CA ARG A 108 -21.26 -14.22 6.84
C ARG A 108 -19.84 -14.76 6.97
N LYS A 109 -19.27 -14.80 8.18
CA LYS A 109 -17.94 -15.38 8.41
C LYS A 109 -18.02 -16.90 8.33
N ALA A 110 -18.98 -17.53 9.01
CA ALA A 110 -19.19 -18.97 8.97
C ALA A 110 -19.47 -19.47 7.54
N LEU A 111 -20.34 -18.77 6.79
CA LEU A 111 -20.60 -19.10 5.39
C LEU A 111 -19.34 -18.98 4.51
N ARG A 112 -18.51 -17.96 4.75
CA ARG A 112 -17.23 -17.81 4.02
C ARG A 112 -16.24 -18.91 4.37
N GLU A 113 -16.18 -19.32 5.63
CA GLU A 113 -15.32 -20.42 6.09
C GLU A 113 -15.77 -21.75 5.48
N ALA A 114 -17.06 -22.09 5.54
CA ALA A 114 -17.61 -23.28 4.88
C ALA A 114 -17.38 -23.30 3.36
N ASN A 115 -17.57 -22.15 2.69
CA ASN A 115 -17.28 -22.03 1.25
C ASN A 115 -15.79 -22.17 0.94
N ARG A 116 -14.90 -21.67 1.83
CA ARG A 116 -13.45 -21.82 1.67
C ARG A 116 -13.01 -23.27 1.89
N GLU A 117 -13.57 -23.97 2.87
CA GLU A 117 -13.31 -25.40 3.08
C GLU A 117 -13.72 -26.23 1.87
N ARG A 118 -14.85 -25.89 1.25
CA ARG A 118 -15.33 -26.61 0.06
C ARG A 118 -14.58 -26.25 -1.22
N TYR A 119 -14.51 -24.96 -1.58
CA TYR A 119 -14.04 -24.51 -2.90
C TYR A 119 -12.66 -23.83 -2.87
N GLY A 120 -12.16 -23.50 -1.68
CA GLY A 120 -10.93 -22.73 -1.50
C GLY A 120 -9.65 -23.58 -1.46
N LEU A 121 -9.75 -24.89 -1.65
CA LEU A 121 -8.65 -25.84 -1.59
C LEU A 121 -8.65 -26.75 -2.82
N ALA A 122 -7.46 -27.10 -3.29
CA ALA A 122 -7.22 -28.08 -4.34
C ALA A 122 -6.06 -28.99 -3.91
N LEU A 123 -6.16 -30.29 -4.20
CA LEU A 123 -5.08 -31.25 -3.99
C LEU A 123 -4.28 -31.37 -5.29
N VAL A 124 -3.03 -30.93 -5.26
CA VAL A 124 -2.12 -30.93 -6.42
C VAL A 124 -0.96 -31.86 -6.12
N ASP A 125 -0.82 -32.93 -6.90
CA ASP A 125 0.23 -33.95 -6.70
C ASP A 125 0.29 -34.47 -5.25
N GLY A 126 -0.86 -34.59 -4.59
CA GLY A 126 -1.00 -35.04 -3.19
C GLY A 126 -0.77 -33.95 -2.14
N VAL A 127 -0.52 -32.70 -2.52
CA VAL A 127 -0.32 -31.56 -1.62
C VAL A 127 -1.52 -30.63 -1.68
N GLU A 128 -2.09 -30.30 -0.51
CA GLU A 128 -3.18 -29.33 -0.42
C GLU A 128 -2.68 -27.91 -0.68
N MET A 129 -3.31 -27.22 -1.63
CA MET A 129 -2.99 -25.86 -2.02
C MET A 129 -4.25 -24.99 -2.01
N GLU A 130 -4.11 -23.74 -1.56
CA GLU A 130 -5.21 -22.78 -1.60
C GLU A 130 -5.54 -22.38 -3.06
N VAL A 131 -6.83 -22.19 -3.33
CA VAL A 131 -7.35 -21.59 -4.55
C VAL A 131 -7.47 -20.08 -4.36
N GLY A 132 -7.10 -19.30 -5.39
CA GLY A 132 -7.08 -17.84 -5.33
C GLY A 132 -8.47 -17.21 -5.19
N ASN A 133 -9.20 -17.08 -6.30
CA ASN A 133 -10.58 -16.57 -6.31
C ASN A 133 -11.53 -17.68 -6.75
N TYR A 134 -11.97 -18.51 -5.81
CA TYR A 134 -12.85 -19.64 -6.09
C TYR A 134 -14.30 -19.24 -6.41
N THR A 135 -14.66 -17.95 -6.36
CA THR A 135 -16.00 -17.47 -6.69
C THR A 135 -16.02 -16.85 -8.08
N ALA A 136 -16.94 -17.33 -8.93
CA ALA A 136 -17.17 -16.76 -10.25
C ALA A 136 -17.70 -15.31 -10.17
N GLU A 137 -17.40 -14.50 -11.20
CA GLU A 137 -17.83 -13.10 -11.23
C GLU A 137 -19.37 -12.99 -11.31
N PRO A 138 -20.05 -12.22 -10.44
CA PRO A 138 -21.49 -12.03 -10.54
C PRO A 138 -21.88 -11.14 -11.73
N SER A 139 -23.16 -11.20 -12.11
CA SER A 139 -23.71 -10.25 -13.08
C SER A 139 -23.60 -8.82 -12.58
N SER A 140 -23.24 -7.89 -13.47
CA SER A 140 -23.05 -6.48 -13.12
C SER A 140 -23.05 -5.58 -14.35
N ILE A 141 -23.10 -4.27 -14.12
CA ILE A 141 -22.81 -3.28 -15.15
C ILE A 141 -21.29 -3.18 -15.34
N PHE A 142 -20.81 -3.38 -16.57
CA PHE A 142 -19.40 -3.29 -16.89
C PHE A 142 -18.90 -1.86 -16.72
N MET A 143 -18.01 -1.65 -15.74
CA MET A 143 -17.56 -0.31 -15.41
C MET A 143 -16.62 0.30 -16.45
N GLY A 144 -15.82 -0.53 -17.14
CA GLY A 144 -14.70 -0.06 -17.97
C GLY A 144 -13.67 0.77 -17.18
N ARG A 145 -12.53 1.09 -17.80
CA ARG A 145 -11.60 2.11 -17.29
C ARG A 145 -11.36 3.14 -18.37
N GLY A 146 -11.21 4.41 -17.99
CA GLY A 146 -11.12 5.52 -18.94
C GLY A 146 -12.31 5.53 -19.91
N GLY A 147 -12.04 5.90 -21.17
CA GLY A 147 -13.04 5.97 -22.23
C GLY A 147 -13.43 4.62 -22.86
N HIS A 148 -13.41 3.51 -22.11
CA HIS A 148 -13.72 2.19 -22.66
C HIS A 148 -15.10 2.17 -23.35
N PRO A 149 -15.22 1.73 -24.61
CA PRO A 149 -16.44 1.89 -25.39
C PRO A 149 -17.60 1.04 -24.86
N MET A 150 -17.31 -0.15 -24.30
CA MET A 150 -18.33 -1.02 -23.68
C MET A 150 -18.76 -0.63 -22.26
N ARG A 151 -18.23 0.44 -21.65
CA ARG A 151 -18.64 0.81 -20.27
C ARG A 151 -20.14 1.07 -20.21
N GLY A 152 -20.81 0.62 -19.16
CA GLY A 152 -22.27 0.70 -19.03
C GLY A 152 -23.03 -0.52 -19.56
N ARG A 153 -22.39 -1.38 -20.38
CA ARG A 153 -23.00 -2.63 -20.85
C ARG A 153 -23.30 -3.59 -19.70
N TRP A 154 -24.34 -4.38 -19.85
CA TRP A 154 -24.63 -5.48 -18.96
C TRP A 154 -23.62 -6.61 -19.16
N LYS A 155 -23.03 -7.05 -18.06
CA LYS A 155 -22.09 -8.15 -18.02
C LYS A 155 -22.72 -9.27 -17.20
N GLU A 156 -23.31 -10.25 -17.88
CA GLU A 156 -23.87 -11.42 -17.22
C GLU A 156 -22.75 -12.32 -16.67
N GLY A 157 -22.88 -12.75 -15.41
CA GLY A 157 -21.99 -13.72 -14.79
C GLY A 157 -22.22 -15.15 -15.33
N PRO A 158 -21.20 -16.02 -15.31
CA PRO A 158 -21.32 -17.38 -15.82
C PRO A 158 -22.27 -18.24 -14.96
N ARG A 159 -22.90 -19.21 -15.60
CA ARG A 159 -23.58 -20.36 -14.97
C ARG A 159 -22.59 -21.51 -14.85
N GLU A 160 -22.94 -22.54 -14.10
CA GLU A 160 -22.17 -23.80 -14.07
C GLU A 160 -21.96 -24.34 -15.50
N GLY A 161 -23.01 -24.31 -16.33
CA GLY A 161 -22.95 -24.71 -17.75
C GLY A 161 -22.14 -23.81 -18.68
N ASP A 162 -21.61 -22.69 -18.19
CA ASP A 162 -20.65 -21.85 -18.92
C ASP A 162 -19.19 -22.18 -18.56
N ILE A 163 -18.96 -22.98 -17.50
CA ILE A 163 -17.66 -23.18 -16.85
C ILE A 163 -17.06 -24.55 -17.19
N GLU A 164 -15.81 -24.52 -17.66
CA GLU A 164 -14.96 -25.70 -17.87
C GLU A 164 -14.05 -25.88 -16.64
N LEU A 165 -13.93 -27.11 -16.13
CA LEU A 165 -13.04 -27.46 -15.02
C LEU A 165 -11.78 -28.18 -15.53
N ASN A 166 -10.63 -27.90 -14.90
CA ASN A 166 -9.38 -28.66 -15.11
C ASN A 166 -9.22 -29.68 -13.99
N LEU A 167 -9.49 -30.95 -14.26
CA LEU A 167 -9.45 -32.02 -13.26
C LEU A 167 -8.72 -33.22 -13.83
N SER A 168 -7.84 -33.82 -13.03
CA SER A 168 -7.17 -35.05 -13.45
C SER A 168 -8.20 -36.20 -13.60
N PRO A 169 -7.94 -37.19 -14.48
CA PRO A 169 -8.91 -38.24 -14.76
C PRO A 169 -9.31 -39.09 -13.55
N ASP A 170 -8.42 -39.18 -12.55
CA ASP A 170 -8.62 -39.89 -11.28
C ASP A 170 -9.38 -39.07 -10.22
N ALA A 171 -9.64 -37.78 -10.47
CA ALA A 171 -10.31 -36.90 -9.51
C ALA A 171 -11.81 -37.22 -9.40
N PRO A 172 -12.39 -37.18 -8.17
CA PRO A 172 -13.84 -37.19 -8.01
C PRO A 172 -14.49 -36.05 -8.79
N ARG A 173 -15.57 -36.33 -9.52
CA ARG A 173 -16.28 -35.32 -10.31
C ARG A 173 -17.10 -34.41 -9.39
N PRO A 174 -16.86 -33.08 -9.39
CA PRO A 174 -17.66 -32.16 -8.60
C PRO A 174 -19.13 -32.17 -9.04
N PRO A 175 -20.09 -32.09 -8.11
CA PRO A 175 -21.49 -31.94 -8.48
C PRO A 175 -21.71 -30.60 -9.20
N GLY A 176 -22.67 -30.55 -10.11
CA GLY A 176 -23.05 -29.35 -10.87
C GLY A 176 -23.14 -29.62 -12.36
N ASP A 177 -23.81 -28.72 -13.07
CA ASP A 177 -24.03 -28.82 -14.51
C ASP A 177 -22.90 -28.13 -15.28
N TRP A 178 -21.66 -28.59 -15.06
CA TRP A 178 -20.46 -28.01 -15.67
C TRP A 178 -20.48 -28.14 -17.19
N LYS A 179 -19.93 -27.13 -17.88
CA LYS A 179 -19.83 -27.15 -19.35
C LYS A 179 -19.00 -28.33 -19.84
N ASP A 180 -17.83 -28.51 -19.25
CA ASP A 180 -16.90 -29.59 -19.57
C ASP A 180 -15.94 -29.83 -18.39
N ILE A 181 -15.39 -31.04 -18.32
CA ILE A 181 -14.33 -31.40 -17.40
C ILE A 181 -13.16 -31.97 -18.20
N ILE A 182 -12.12 -31.18 -18.34
CA ILE A 182 -10.94 -31.50 -19.14
C ILE A 182 -9.70 -31.68 -18.26
N TRP A 183 -8.65 -32.28 -18.82
CA TRP A 183 -7.36 -32.41 -18.16
C TRP A 183 -6.26 -31.74 -18.98
N GLN A 184 -5.70 -30.67 -18.43
CA GLN A 184 -4.58 -29.91 -18.99
C GLN A 184 -3.46 -29.84 -17.94
N PRO A 185 -2.55 -30.83 -17.88
CA PRO A 185 -1.54 -30.97 -16.82
C PRO A 185 -0.49 -29.84 -16.79
N ASP A 186 -0.29 -29.18 -17.92
CA ASP A 186 0.67 -28.07 -18.07
C ASP A 186 0.10 -26.71 -17.63
N ASP A 187 -1.21 -26.66 -17.35
CA ASP A 187 -1.94 -25.47 -17.01
C ASP A 187 -2.35 -25.43 -15.53
N MET A 188 -2.05 -24.33 -14.84
CA MET A 188 -2.33 -24.16 -13.40
C MET A 188 -3.75 -23.64 -13.09
N TRP A 189 -4.62 -23.47 -14.08
CA TRP A 189 -6.00 -23.02 -13.84
C TRP A 189 -6.85 -24.21 -13.40
N ILE A 190 -7.84 -23.96 -12.54
CA ILE A 190 -8.77 -24.99 -12.04
C ILE A 190 -10.15 -24.88 -12.68
N ALA A 191 -10.55 -23.67 -13.08
CA ALA A 191 -11.78 -23.42 -13.81
C ALA A 191 -11.58 -22.27 -14.79
N ARG A 192 -12.30 -22.30 -15.91
CA ARG A 192 -12.33 -21.21 -16.89
C ARG A 192 -13.69 -21.06 -17.54
N TRP A 193 -14.00 -19.87 -18.03
CA TRP A 193 -15.21 -19.60 -18.81
C TRP A 193 -14.98 -18.44 -19.76
N ARG A 194 -15.78 -18.40 -20.84
CA ARG A 194 -15.77 -17.26 -21.77
C ARG A 194 -16.67 -16.15 -21.23
N ASP A 195 -16.10 -14.96 -21.09
CA ASP A 195 -16.84 -13.75 -20.74
C ASP A 195 -17.90 -13.44 -21.80
N LYS A 196 -19.17 -13.30 -21.39
CA LYS A 196 -20.28 -13.09 -22.33
C LYS A 196 -20.29 -11.70 -22.97
N LEU A 197 -19.61 -10.73 -22.36
CA LEU A 197 -19.56 -9.37 -22.89
C LEU A 197 -18.40 -9.25 -23.89
N GLY A 198 -17.17 -9.46 -23.43
CA GLY A 198 -15.97 -9.22 -24.24
C GLY A 198 -15.37 -10.47 -24.89
N GLY A 199 -16.01 -11.63 -24.77
CA GLY A 199 -15.53 -12.89 -25.38
C GLY A 199 -14.22 -13.44 -24.82
N ARG A 200 -13.59 -12.78 -23.84
CA ARG A 200 -12.29 -13.15 -23.27
C ARG A 200 -12.41 -14.33 -22.31
N MET A 201 -11.41 -15.22 -22.31
CA MET A 201 -11.36 -16.32 -21.36
C MET A 201 -11.01 -15.79 -19.95
N LYS A 202 -11.79 -16.20 -18.96
CA LYS A 202 -11.59 -15.96 -17.53
C LYS A 202 -11.11 -17.23 -16.88
N TYR A 203 -10.31 -17.10 -15.83
CA TYR A 203 -9.66 -18.23 -15.16
C TYR A 203 -9.70 -18.07 -13.66
N VAL A 204 -9.89 -19.19 -12.97
CA VAL A 204 -9.60 -19.36 -11.55
C VAL A 204 -8.30 -20.12 -11.42
N TRP A 205 -7.36 -19.56 -10.66
CA TRP A 205 -6.03 -20.10 -10.46
C TRP A 205 -5.85 -20.56 -9.01
N LEU A 206 -4.87 -21.43 -8.79
CA LEU A 206 -4.25 -21.60 -7.47
C LEU A 206 -3.80 -20.24 -6.89
N SER A 207 -3.85 -20.14 -5.58
CA SER A 207 -3.48 -18.95 -4.81
C SER A 207 -2.03 -18.54 -5.07
N GLU A 208 -1.75 -17.25 -4.96
CA GLU A 208 -0.39 -16.70 -5.07
C GLU A 208 0.54 -17.21 -3.94
N SER A 209 -0.02 -17.75 -2.85
CA SER A 209 0.71 -18.43 -1.76
C SER A 209 1.06 -19.88 -2.08
N SER A 210 0.51 -20.48 -3.15
CA SER A 210 0.83 -21.86 -3.52
C SER A 210 2.27 -22.01 -3.99
N ALA A 211 2.90 -23.15 -3.69
CA ALA A 211 4.28 -23.43 -4.09
C ALA A 211 4.50 -23.27 -5.60
N LEU A 212 3.53 -23.69 -6.43
CA LEU A 212 3.58 -23.53 -7.89
C LEU A 212 3.65 -22.06 -8.32
N LYS A 213 2.78 -21.19 -7.77
CA LYS A 213 2.79 -19.76 -8.09
C LYS A 213 4.01 -19.07 -7.51
N GLN A 214 4.48 -19.47 -6.33
CA GLN A 214 5.70 -18.94 -5.73
C GLN A 214 6.94 -19.27 -6.58
N ARG A 215 7.06 -20.51 -7.11
CA ARG A 215 8.13 -20.87 -8.05
C ARG A 215 8.15 -19.97 -9.28
N LYS A 216 6.98 -19.68 -9.88
CA LYS A 216 6.88 -18.73 -11.00
C LYS A 216 7.25 -17.30 -10.62
N ASP A 217 6.94 -16.89 -9.40
CA ASP A 217 7.33 -15.56 -8.90
C ASP A 217 8.85 -15.48 -8.65
N ILE A 218 9.48 -16.55 -8.15
CA ILE A 218 10.94 -16.70 -8.02
C ILE A 218 11.62 -16.61 -9.40
N GLU A 219 11.20 -17.45 -10.36
CA GLU A 219 11.72 -17.47 -11.74
C GLU A 219 11.68 -16.06 -12.36
N LYS A 220 10.56 -15.35 -12.19
CA LYS A 220 10.38 -13.98 -12.66
C LYS A 220 11.41 -13.01 -12.06
N PHE A 221 11.66 -13.08 -10.75
CA PHE A 221 12.64 -12.20 -10.11
C PHE A 221 14.08 -12.60 -10.39
N ASP A 222 14.36 -13.90 -10.56
CA ASP A 222 15.67 -14.38 -10.97
C ASP A 222 16.03 -13.95 -12.39
N LYS A 223 15.06 -13.96 -13.31
CA LYS A 223 15.24 -13.39 -14.66
C LYS A 223 15.57 -11.90 -14.62
N ALA A 224 14.97 -11.13 -13.69
CA ALA A 224 15.32 -9.71 -13.50
C ALA A 224 16.74 -9.52 -12.93
N ARG A 225 17.20 -10.42 -12.06
CA ARG A 225 18.59 -10.43 -11.54
C ARG A 225 19.60 -10.85 -12.62
N GLU A 226 19.21 -11.74 -13.52
CA GLU A 226 20.00 -12.12 -14.69
C GLU A 226 20.15 -10.93 -15.65
N LEU A 227 19.04 -10.23 -15.94
CA LEU A 227 19.07 -8.99 -16.71
C LEU A 227 20.02 -7.97 -16.07
N SER A 228 19.97 -7.77 -14.76
CA SER A 228 20.88 -6.85 -14.05
C SER A 228 22.37 -7.15 -14.30
N LYS A 229 22.78 -8.42 -14.37
CA LYS A 229 24.18 -8.82 -14.61
C LYS A 229 24.62 -8.64 -16.07
N SER A 230 23.68 -8.69 -16.99
CA SER A 230 23.93 -8.68 -18.43
C SER A 230 23.33 -7.43 -19.12
N LEU A 231 22.94 -6.41 -18.35
CA LEU A 231 22.22 -5.25 -18.85
C LEU A 231 23.01 -4.53 -19.95
N GLU A 232 24.30 -4.32 -19.74
CA GLU A 232 25.19 -3.68 -20.71
C GLU A 232 25.29 -4.48 -22.03
N LYS A 233 25.15 -5.80 -22.00
CA LYS A 233 25.13 -6.62 -23.22
C LYS A 233 23.82 -6.40 -23.98
N VAL A 234 22.69 -6.39 -23.27
CA VAL A 234 21.37 -6.13 -23.85
C VAL A 234 21.30 -4.71 -24.42
N GLN A 235 21.80 -3.72 -23.69
CA GLN A 235 21.85 -2.33 -24.14
C GLN A 235 22.74 -2.14 -25.37
N ARG A 236 23.89 -2.81 -25.43
CA ARG A 236 24.72 -2.82 -26.64
C ARG A 236 24.01 -3.47 -27.82
N HIS A 237 23.40 -4.63 -27.63
CA HIS A 237 22.63 -5.28 -28.69
C HIS A 237 21.47 -4.39 -29.20
N ILE A 238 20.77 -3.67 -28.32
CA ILE A 238 19.79 -2.67 -28.72
C ILE A 238 20.45 -1.56 -29.54
N TRP A 239 21.56 -1.01 -29.05
CA TRP A 239 22.28 0.10 -29.67
C TRP A 239 22.80 -0.24 -31.07
N ASP A 240 23.45 -1.39 -31.22
CA ASP A 240 24.05 -1.89 -32.46
C ASP A 240 23.01 -2.18 -33.56
N ASN A 241 21.72 -2.20 -33.20
CA ASN A 241 20.61 -2.42 -34.13
C ASN A 241 19.76 -1.15 -34.36
N LEU A 242 20.13 0.01 -33.80
CA LEU A 242 19.40 1.28 -34.02
C LEU A 242 19.57 1.83 -35.43
N ASP A 243 20.58 1.40 -36.18
CA ASP A 243 20.88 1.82 -37.56
C ASP A 243 20.78 0.64 -38.56
N ALA A 244 20.21 -0.49 -38.14
CA ALA A 244 20.10 -1.68 -39.00
C ALA A 244 19.36 -1.41 -40.32
N ASP A 245 19.90 -1.97 -41.41
CA ASP A 245 19.30 -1.88 -42.76
C ASP A 245 17.89 -2.46 -42.78
N ASP A 246 17.66 -3.58 -42.09
CA ASP A 246 16.33 -4.15 -41.90
C ASP A 246 15.48 -3.19 -41.05
N ILE A 247 14.50 -2.57 -41.71
CA ILE A 247 13.57 -1.60 -41.11
C ILE A 247 12.81 -2.18 -39.91
N ARG A 248 12.41 -3.46 -39.93
CA ARG A 248 11.68 -4.09 -38.84
C ARG A 248 12.60 -4.36 -37.66
N LEU A 249 13.84 -4.75 -37.91
CA LEU A 249 14.87 -4.90 -36.87
C LEU A 249 15.14 -3.55 -36.20
N ARG A 250 15.34 -2.51 -36.99
CA ARG A 250 15.56 -1.13 -36.51
C ARG A 250 14.38 -0.57 -35.70
N LYS A 251 13.14 -0.83 -36.14
CA LYS A 251 11.93 -0.54 -35.36
C LYS A 251 11.91 -1.30 -34.03
N THR A 252 12.25 -2.60 -34.07
CA THR A 252 12.29 -3.45 -32.86
C THR A 252 13.33 -2.96 -31.85
N ALA A 253 14.54 -2.62 -32.31
CA ALA A 253 15.59 -2.04 -31.49
C ALA A 253 15.17 -0.70 -30.88
N THR A 254 14.52 0.18 -31.68
CA THR A 254 13.99 1.46 -31.19
C THR A 254 12.93 1.25 -30.11
N VAL A 255 12.01 0.31 -30.28
CA VAL A 255 11.01 -0.05 -29.24
C VAL A 255 11.70 -0.56 -27.97
N CYS A 256 12.70 -1.44 -28.10
CA CYS A 256 13.47 -1.95 -26.96
C CYS A 256 14.21 -0.82 -26.23
N TYR A 257 14.77 0.15 -26.96
CA TYR A 257 15.38 1.34 -26.38
C TYR A 257 14.37 2.16 -25.56
N LEU A 258 13.15 2.39 -26.06
CA LEU A 258 12.11 3.11 -25.31
C LEU A 258 11.67 2.33 -24.05
N ILE A 259 11.57 1.00 -24.13
CA ILE A 259 11.26 0.15 -22.97
C ILE A 259 12.39 0.24 -21.93
N ASP A 260 13.64 0.09 -22.36
CA ASP A 260 14.80 0.14 -21.48
C ASP A 260 14.96 1.53 -20.86
N ARG A 261 15.02 2.59 -21.67
CA ARG A 261 15.30 3.95 -21.20
C ARG A 261 14.12 4.57 -20.44
N LEU A 262 12.92 4.50 -21.01
CA LEU A 262 11.72 5.22 -20.53
C LEU A 262 10.73 4.33 -19.76
N LYS A 263 11.03 3.04 -19.60
CA LYS A 263 10.23 2.08 -18.79
C LYS A 263 8.81 1.89 -19.30
N PHE A 264 8.59 2.11 -20.59
CA PHE A 264 7.31 1.89 -21.23
C PHE A 264 6.91 0.42 -21.14
N ARG A 265 5.61 0.16 -21.13
CA ARG A 265 5.13 -1.20 -21.42
C ARG A 265 5.23 -1.41 -22.92
N VAL A 266 5.46 -2.65 -23.35
CA VAL A 266 5.54 -2.96 -24.79
C VAL A 266 4.30 -2.48 -25.54
N GLY A 267 3.10 -2.86 -25.10
CA GLY A 267 1.88 -2.60 -25.86
C GLY A 267 1.71 -3.61 -26.98
N ASP A 268 0.45 -3.89 -27.33
CA ASP A 268 0.07 -4.65 -28.50
C ASP A 268 -1.16 -3.93 -29.10
N GLU A 269 -1.46 -4.20 -30.36
CA GLU A 269 -2.65 -3.65 -31.03
C GLU A 269 -3.93 -4.08 -30.29
N LYS A 270 -4.95 -3.24 -30.38
CA LYS A 270 -6.19 -3.37 -29.65
C LYS A 270 -7.37 -3.34 -30.60
N ASP A 271 -8.40 -4.09 -30.25
CA ASP A 271 -9.69 -4.06 -30.94
C ASP A 271 -10.42 -2.74 -30.66
N GLU A 272 -11.32 -2.34 -31.57
CA GLU A 272 -12.17 -1.16 -31.41
C GLU A 272 -13.09 -1.22 -30.17
N GLU A 273 -13.30 -2.43 -29.62
CA GLU A 273 -14.07 -2.65 -28.40
C GLU A 273 -13.29 -2.40 -27.11
N GLU A 274 -12.00 -2.04 -27.19
CA GLU A 274 -11.15 -1.71 -26.04
C GLU A 274 -10.95 -0.21 -25.84
N ALA A 275 -10.54 0.17 -24.64
CA ALA A 275 -10.07 1.54 -24.42
C ALA A 275 -8.82 1.84 -25.25
N ASP A 276 -8.81 2.95 -25.98
CA ASP A 276 -7.63 3.45 -26.71
C ASP A 276 -6.52 3.80 -25.72
N THR A 277 -5.55 2.89 -25.60
CA THR A 277 -4.37 3.08 -24.77
C THR A 277 -3.19 2.43 -25.46
N VAL A 278 -2.03 3.06 -25.41
CA VAL A 278 -0.85 2.61 -26.16
C VAL A 278 0.30 2.19 -25.24
N GLY A 279 1.23 1.42 -25.81
CA GLY A 279 2.55 1.13 -25.26
C GLY A 279 3.64 1.56 -26.23
N ALA A 280 4.88 1.15 -25.97
CA ALA A 280 6.04 1.47 -26.78
C ALA A 280 5.90 1.10 -28.26
N SER A 281 5.42 -0.11 -28.59
CA SER A 281 5.25 -0.57 -29.97
C SER A 281 4.02 0.02 -30.66
N THR A 282 3.03 0.48 -29.91
CA THR A 282 1.77 1.04 -30.44
C THR A 282 1.69 2.56 -30.36
N LEU A 283 2.82 3.24 -30.17
CA LEU A 283 2.89 4.71 -30.30
C LEU A 283 2.46 5.14 -31.70
N ARG A 284 1.87 6.34 -31.78
CA ARG A 284 1.31 6.95 -32.99
C ARG A 284 1.90 8.36 -33.14
N PRO A 285 1.88 8.97 -34.34
CA PRO A 285 2.48 10.28 -34.56
C PRO A 285 1.98 11.35 -33.58
N GLU A 286 0.70 11.36 -33.24
CA GLU A 286 0.12 12.32 -32.29
C GLU A 286 0.69 12.21 -30.86
N HIS A 287 1.32 11.09 -30.51
CA HIS A 287 1.85 10.84 -29.17
C HIS A 287 3.28 11.34 -28.98
N VAL A 288 3.95 11.79 -30.05
CA VAL A 288 5.37 12.13 -30.04
C VAL A 288 5.57 13.54 -30.59
N ARG A 289 6.22 14.40 -29.81
CA ARG A 289 6.55 15.77 -30.20
C ARG A 289 8.06 16.00 -30.09
N PHE A 290 8.66 16.47 -31.18
CA PHE A 290 10.08 16.82 -31.25
C PHE A 290 10.27 18.30 -30.90
N ASN A 291 11.11 18.60 -29.90
CA ASN A 291 11.21 19.97 -29.35
C ASN A 291 12.29 20.83 -30.04
N GLY A 292 13.14 20.25 -30.86
CA GLY A 292 14.19 20.97 -31.62
C GLY A 292 15.48 21.24 -30.86
N ASP A 293 15.56 20.86 -29.58
CA ASP A 293 16.70 21.04 -28.66
C ASP A 293 17.37 19.70 -28.28
N GLY A 294 17.18 18.65 -29.08
CA GLY A 294 17.62 17.29 -28.75
C GLY A 294 16.65 16.53 -27.82
N THR A 295 15.49 17.12 -27.49
CA THR A 295 14.52 16.48 -26.60
C THR A 295 13.22 16.11 -27.30
N VAL A 296 12.56 15.08 -26.77
CA VAL A 296 11.30 14.53 -27.26
C VAL A 296 10.28 14.47 -26.12
N THR A 297 9.07 14.93 -26.39
CA THR A 297 7.92 14.79 -25.48
C THR A 297 7.03 13.66 -25.95
N PHE A 298 6.73 12.72 -25.05
CA PHE A 298 5.72 11.68 -25.22
C PHE A 298 4.48 12.07 -24.40
N ASP A 299 3.32 12.08 -25.04
CA ASP A 299 2.03 12.34 -24.38
C ASP A 299 0.99 11.32 -24.87
N PHE A 300 0.63 10.37 -24.02
CA PHE A 300 -0.32 9.32 -24.36
C PHE A 300 -1.02 8.71 -23.15
N LEU A 301 -2.13 8.01 -23.39
CA LEU A 301 -2.80 7.20 -22.36
C LEU A 301 -2.24 5.78 -22.38
N GLY A 302 -1.61 5.37 -21.29
CA GLY A 302 -1.12 4.00 -21.10
C GLY A 302 -2.17 3.06 -20.54
N LYS A 303 -1.74 1.84 -20.14
CA LYS A 303 -2.62 0.85 -19.50
C LYS A 303 -3.50 1.47 -18.40
N ASP A 304 -4.78 1.06 -18.39
CA ASP A 304 -5.82 1.58 -17.50
C ASP A 304 -6.16 3.07 -17.72
N SER A 305 -5.83 3.60 -18.90
CA SER A 305 -5.99 5.00 -19.31
C SER A 305 -5.26 5.97 -18.38
N VAL A 306 -4.10 5.56 -17.86
CA VAL A 306 -3.24 6.41 -17.04
C VAL A 306 -2.40 7.30 -17.96
N PRO A 307 -2.44 8.65 -17.80
CA PRO A 307 -1.62 9.54 -18.61
C PRO A 307 -0.12 9.33 -18.41
N HIS A 308 0.61 9.35 -19.52
CA HIS A 308 2.07 9.37 -19.60
C HIS A 308 2.49 10.64 -20.32
N VAL A 309 2.98 11.62 -19.55
CA VAL A 309 3.61 12.84 -20.09
C VAL A 309 5.07 12.80 -19.71
N ILE A 310 5.94 12.54 -20.68
CA ILE A 310 7.36 12.27 -20.45
C ILE A 310 8.18 13.14 -21.38
N TRP A 311 9.06 13.94 -20.79
CA TRP A 311 10.08 14.70 -21.50
C TRP A 311 11.41 13.95 -21.36
N ALA A 312 12.08 13.69 -22.47
CA ALA A 312 13.34 12.94 -22.48
C ALA A 312 14.32 13.50 -23.52
N GLU A 313 15.57 13.69 -23.08
CA GLU A 313 16.71 13.83 -23.98
C GLU A 313 17.05 12.46 -24.56
N LEU A 314 17.08 12.36 -25.89
CA LEU A 314 17.30 11.11 -26.61
C LEU A 314 18.51 11.24 -27.55
N PRO A 315 19.27 10.16 -27.77
CA PRO A 315 20.34 10.13 -28.75
C PRO A 315 19.83 10.36 -30.18
N GLU A 316 20.66 11.00 -31.02
CA GLU A 316 20.32 11.30 -32.42
C GLU A 316 19.83 10.08 -33.23
N PRO A 317 20.42 8.87 -33.15
CA PRO A 317 19.88 7.71 -33.86
C PRO A 317 18.43 7.39 -33.51
N VAL A 318 18.05 7.57 -32.24
CA VAL A 318 16.68 7.33 -31.77
C VAL A 318 15.75 8.43 -32.24
N ILE A 319 16.17 9.70 -32.18
CA ILE A 319 15.38 10.84 -32.69
C ILE A 319 15.16 10.70 -34.19
N GLY A 320 16.20 10.35 -34.95
CA GLY A 320 16.15 10.11 -36.39
C GLY A 320 15.16 9.00 -36.73
N ASN A 321 15.22 7.87 -36.03
CA ASN A 321 14.27 6.77 -36.19
C ASN A 321 12.84 7.21 -35.88
N LEU A 322 12.60 7.89 -34.75
CA LEU A 322 11.27 8.36 -34.39
C LEU A 322 10.69 9.34 -35.42
N LYS A 323 11.50 10.28 -35.93
CA LYS A 323 11.07 11.21 -37.00
C LYS A 323 10.73 10.47 -38.29
N GLY A 324 11.63 9.59 -38.74
CA GLY A 324 11.43 8.82 -39.96
C GLY A 324 10.19 7.94 -39.88
N PHE A 325 10.07 7.15 -38.82
CA PHE A 325 8.92 6.27 -38.63
C PHE A 325 7.62 7.04 -38.43
N SER A 326 7.66 8.24 -37.83
CA SER A 326 6.47 9.09 -37.70
C SER A 326 6.02 9.68 -39.04
N ALA A 327 6.94 9.97 -39.97
CA ALA A 327 6.61 10.47 -41.29
C ALA A 327 5.98 9.38 -42.18
N ASP A 328 6.41 8.13 -42.01
CA ASP A 328 5.93 6.98 -42.79
C ASP A 328 4.72 6.25 -42.15
N ALA A 329 4.32 6.64 -40.94
CA ALA A 329 3.29 5.92 -40.18
C ALA A 329 1.90 6.08 -40.79
N ARG A 330 1.22 4.95 -41.03
CA ARG A 330 -0.21 4.91 -41.37
C ARG A 330 -1.10 4.92 -40.14
N SER A 331 -0.71 4.16 -39.12
CA SER A 331 -1.43 4.03 -37.85
C SER A 331 -0.47 4.16 -36.66
N THR A 332 0.46 3.21 -36.53
CA THR A 332 1.49 3.19 -35.48
C THR A 332 2.87 3.45 -36.06
N LEU A 333 3.77 4.02 -35.26
CA LEU A 333 5.18 4.24 -35.63
C LEU A 333 5.90 2.92 -35.95
N PHE A 334 5.56 1.86 -35.22
CA PHE A 334 6.30 0.60 -35.25
C PHE A 334 5.50 -0.55 -35.87
N GLU A 335 4.74 -0.27 -36.94
CA GLU A 335 3.97 -1.29 -37.67
C GLU A 335 4.82 -2.54 -37.95
N GLY A 336 4.28 -3.71 -37.59
CA GLY A 336 4.96 -5.01 -37.68
C GLY A 336 5.84 -5.38 -36.49
N VAL A 337 5.84 -4.59 -35.41
CA VAL A 337 6.51 -4.90 -34.13
C VAL A 337 5.46 -5.09 -33.03
N ASP A 338 5.40 -6.30 -32.49
CA ASP A 338 4.53 -6.67 -31.37
C ASP A 338 5.34 -7.19 -30.18
N SER A 339 4.66 -7.57 -29.09
CA SER A 339 5.31 -8.14 -27.91
C SER A 339 6.06 -9.44 -28.19
N LYS A 340 5.61 -10.25 -29.17
CA LYS A 340 6.29 -11.48 -29.56
C LYS A 340 7.64 -11.16 -30.22
N ARG A 341 7.67 -10.23 -31.17
CA ARG A 341 8.91 -9.82 -31.86
C ARG A 341 9.91 -9.17 -30.92
N VAL A 342 9.44 -8.30 -30.02
CA VAL A 342 10.30 -7.72 -28.97
C VAL A 342 10.89 -8.82 -28.08
N SER A 343 10.11 -9.85 -27.74
CA SER A 343 10.62 -10.95 -26.92
C SER A 343 11.66 -11.79 -27.67
N VAL A 344 11.45 -12.08 -28.96
CA VAL A 344 12.44 -12.80 -29.80
C VAL A 344 13.77 -12.04 -29.86
N PHE A 345 13.73 -10.73 -30.14
CA PHE A 345 14.94 -9.90 -30.19
C PHE A 345 15.70 -9.89 -28.85
N LEU A 346 14.99 -9.84 -27.72
CA LEU A 346 15.61 -9.88 -26.39
C LEU A 346 16.14 -11.28 -26.02
N ASP A 347 15.49 -12.34 -26.51
CA ASP A 347 15.85 -13.74 -26.30
C ASP A 347 17.23 -14.10 -26.89
N GLU A 348 17.61 -13.43 -27.99
CA GLU A 348 18.92 -13.57 -28.64
C GLU A 348 20.09 -13.27 -27.69
N VAL A 349 19.88 -12.41 -26.69
CA VAL A 349 20.90 -12.04 -25.70
C VAL A 349 20.75 -12.82 -24.39
N ILE A 350 19.50 -12.99 -23.92
CA ILE A 350 19.19 -13.71 -22.68
C ILE A 350 17.94 -14.57 -22.93
N THR A 351 18.13 -15.89 -22.91
CA THR A 351 17.02 -16.84 -23.13
C THR A 351 15.86 -16.60 -22.15
N GLY A 352 14.65 -16.49 -22.68
CA GLY A 352 13.40 -16.21 -21.97
C GLY A 352 13.24 -14.76 -21.52
N LEU A 353 14.10 -13.82 -21.95
CA LEU A 353 13.94 -12.41 -21.65
C LEU A 353 12.75 -11.81 -22.41
N SER A 354 11.98 -10.98 -21.71
CA SER A 354 10.87 -10.24 -22.32
C SER A 354 10.85 -8.81 -21.82
N ALA A 355 10.13 -7.94 -22.55
CA ALA A 355 9.95 -6.53 -22.18
C ALA A 355 9.46 -6.31 -20.73
N LYS A 356 8.65 -7.25 -20.20
CA LYS A 356 8.10 -7.15 -18.84
C LYS A 356 9.19 -7.20 -17.76
N VAL A 357 10.32 -7.85 -18.03
CA VAL A 357 11.42 -8.05 -17.08
C VAL A 357 12.10 -6.72 -16.74
N PHE A 358 12.24 -5.80 -17.70
CA PHE A 358 12.86 -4.48 -17.49
C PHE A 358 12.17 -3.68 -16.38
N ARG A 359 10.84 -3.64 -16.38
CA ARG A 359 10.09 -2.93 -15.32
C ARG A 359 10.28 -3.56 -13.95
N THR A 360 10.41 -4.89 -13.87
CA THR A 360 10.71 -5.58 -12.61
C THR A 360 12.13 -5.28 -12.14
N TYR A 361 13.11 -5.31 -13.04
CA TYR A 361 14.49 -4.96 -12.75
C TYR A 361 14.60 -3.52 -12.22
N TYR A 362 14.14 -2.53 -12.98
CA TYR A 362 14.28 -1.12 -12.60
C TYR A 362 13.46 -0.73 -11.36
N SER A 363 12.32 -1.40 -11.12
CA SER A 363 11.57 -1.21 -9.87
C SER A 363 12.33 -1.76 -8.67
N SER A 364 12.95 -2.93 -8.82
CA SER A 364 13.76 -3.56 -7.78
C SER A 364 15.02 -2.74 -7.49
N GLU A 365 15.71 -2.27 -8.53
CA GLU A 365 16.88 -1.39 -8.43
C GLU A 365 16.55 -0.07 -7.72
N ALA A 366 15.44 0.59 -8.08
CA ALA A 366 15.02 1.84 -7.44
C ALA A 366 14.79 1.68 -5.92
N VAL A 367 14.18 0.56 -5.51
CA VAL A 367 13.98 0.24 -4.10
C VAL A 367 15.31 -0.06 -3.42
N GLU A 368 16.16 -0.88 -4.03
CA GLU A 368 17.46 -1.23 -3.47
C GLU A 368 18.33 0.01 -3.25
N LYS A 369 18.40 0.90 -4.25
CA LYS A 369 19.11 2.19 -4.16
C LYS A 369 18.54 3.05 -3.02
N GLY A 370 17.22 3.25 -3.00
CA GLY A 370 16.57 4.03 -1.95
C GLY A 370 16.80 3.46 -0.54
N LEU A 371 16.83 2.13 -0.39
CA LEU A 371 17.11 1.49 0.91
C LEU A 371 18.59 1.51 1.31
N LYS A 372 19.53 1.59 0.35
CA LYS A 372 20.97 1.73 0.61
C LYS A 372 21.36 3.16 0.97
N GLU A 373 20.79 4.16 0.30
CA GLU A 373 21.09 5.58 0.54
C GLU A 373 20.57 6.10 1.88
N ASN A 374 19.52 5.46 2.41
CA ASN A 374 19.01 5.77 3.75
C ASN A 374 20.00 5.26 4.82
N LYS A 375 20.60 6.18 5.59
CA LYS A 375 21.54 5.91 6.71
C LYS A 375 20.87 5.27 7.96
N ILE A 376 19.87 4.42 7.74
CA ILE A 376 19.08 3.78 8.80
C ILE A 376 19.80 2.55 9.31
N GLY A 377 19.99 2.50 10.62
CA GLY A 377 20.61 1.41 11.36
C GLY A 377 19.64 0.64 12.24
N ARG A 378 20.19 -0.34 12.97
CA ARG A 378 19.40 -1.22 13.84
C ARG A 378 18.72 -0.50 15.00
N GLY A 379 19.37 0.56 15.52
CA GLY A 379 18.88 1.36 16.63
C GLY A 379 17.74 2.32 16.30
N ASP A 380 17.44 2.53 15.02
CA ASP A 380 16.36 3.44 14.63
C ASP A 380 14.97 2.90 14.97
N PRO A 381 13.99 3.77 15.26
CA PRO A 381 12.62 3.34 15.50
C PRO A 381 11.96 2.71 14.27
N ASP A 382 11.09 1.72 14.49
CA ASP A 382 10.37 1.01 13.42
C ASP A 382 9.56 1.92 12.49
N HIS A 383 9.04 3.04 13.00
CA HIS A 383 8.29 3.99 12.17
C HIS A 383 9.19 4.75 11.19
N VAL A 384 10.47 4.96 11.52
CA VAL A 384 11.48 5.53 10.61
C VAL A 384 11.85 4.50 9.54
N LYS A 385 12.08 3.25 9.95
CA LYS A 385 12.34 2.13 9.04
C LYS A 385 11.18 1.94 8.05
N ARG A 386 9.93 1.91 8.54
CA ARG A 386 8.73 1.84 7.72
C ARG A 386 8.61 3.01 6.74
N HIS A 387 8.96 4.23 7.17
CA HIS A 387 8.95 5.39 6.32
C HIS A 387 9.92 5.24 5.14
N ALA A 388 11.19 4.88 5.40
CA ALA A 388 12.17 4.65 4.34
C ALA A 388 11.75 3.55 3.37
N ALA A 389 11.22 2.42 3.88
CA ALA A 389 10.68 1.37 3.03
C ALA A 389 9.52 1.85 2.15
N THR A 390 8.69 2.77 2.66
CA THR A 390 7.58 3.37 1.90
C THR A 390 8.10 4.30 0.81
N MET A 391 9.10 5.15 1.12
CA MET A 391 9.71 6.08 0.16
C MET A 391 10.48 5.33 -0.94
N ALA A 392 11.19 4.26 -0.60
CA ALA A 392 11.86 3.42 -1.60
C ALA A 392 10.86 2.78 -2.59
N ASN A 393 9.69 2.34 -2.11
CA ASN A 393 8.62 1.84 -2.99
C ASN A 393 7.96 2.95 -3.81
N LEU A 394 7.87 4.17 -3.28
CA LEU A 394 7.42 5.32 -4.04
C LEU A 394 8.31 5.56 -5.26
N GLU A 395 9.64 5.42 -5.13
CA GLU A 395 10.55 5.52 -6.27
C GLU A 395 10.27 4.45 -7.33
N ALA A 396 10.05 3.19 -6.94
CA ALA A 396 9.60 2.16 -7.89
C ALA A 396 8.24 2.50 -8.55
N ALA A 397 7.29 3.05 -7.78
CA ALA A 397 6.00 3.49 -8.33
C ALA A 397 6.15 4.64 -9.33
N LYS A 398 7.07 5.59 -9.09
CA LYS A 398 7.42 6.68 -10.02
C LYS A 398 8.05 6.15 -11.30
N VAL A 399 9.07 5.31 -11.19
CA VAL A 399 9.76 4.65 -12.33
C VAL A 399 8.76 3.98 -13.27
N CYS A 400 7.73 3.37 -12.71
CA CYS A 400 6.72 2.63 -13.46
C CYS A 400 5.45 3.42 -13.81
N ASN A 401 5.37 4.71 -13.45
CA ASN A 401 4.17 5.54 -13.53
C ASN A 401 2.92 4.85 -12.94
N HIS A 402 3.05 4.20 -11.79
CA HIS A 402 1.93 3.57 -11.08
C HIS A 402 1.08 4.63 -10.39
N ARG A 403 0.19 5.28 -11.14
CA ARG A 403 -0.72 6.31 -10.63
C ARG A 403 -2.02 5.74 -10.06
N ARG A 404 -2.69 6.54 -9.24
CA ARG A 404 -4.07 6.34 -8.81
C ARG A 404 -4.79 7.67 -8.69
N THR A 405 -6.10 7.64 -8.83
CA THR A 405 -6.95 8.78 -8.46
C THR A 405 -6.81 9.09 -6.97
N ILE A 406 -6.67 10.37 -6.64
CA ILE A 406 -6.62 10.82 -5.24
C ILE A 406 -7.99 10.53 -4.60
N PRO A 407 -8.05 9.81 -3.46
CA PRO A 407 -9.32 9.54 -2.80
C PRO A 407 -10.03 10.83 -2.37
N LYS A 408 -11.36 10.90 -2.53
CA LYS A 408 -12.17 12.07 -2.14
C LYS A 408 -12.00 12.50 -0.67
N THR A 409 -11.66 11.56 0.21
CA THR A 409 -11.46 11.80 1.65
C THR A 409 -10.01 12.09 2.04
N TRP A 410 -9.08 12.12 1.07
CA TRP A 410 -7.65 12.24 1.33
C TRP A 410 -7.30 13.55 2.04
N GLU A 411 -7.84 14.68 1.56
CA GLU A 411 -7.55 16.01 2.10
C GLU A 411 -8.02 16.12 3.55
N ARG A 412 -9.29 15.77 3.82
CA ARG A 412 -9.83 15.70 5.18
C ARG A 412 -9.04 14.76 6.09
N SER A 413 -8.58 13.62 5.56
CA SER A 413 -7.75 12.70 6.34
C SER A 413 -6.37 13.28 6.65
N LEU A 414 -5.77 14.03 5.73
CA LEU A 414 -4.48 14.69 5.91
C LEU A 414 -4.60 15.82 6.94
N GLN A 415 -5.62 16.67 6.80
CA GLN A 415 -5.91 17.77 7.71
C GLN A 415 -6.06 17.26 9.15
N ARG A 416 -6.83 16.20 9.38
CA ARG A 416 -6.95 15.56 10.71
C ARG A 416 -5.62 15.12 11.30
N LYS A 417 -4.68 14.63 10.48
CA LYS A 417 -3.34 14.26 10.97
C LYS A 417 -2.51 15.50 11.30
N MET A 418 -2.62 16.56 10.50
CA MET A 418 -1.95 17.84 10.76
C MET A 418 -2.48 18.49 12.05
N GLU A 419 -3.80 18.54 12.24
CA GLU A 419 -4.42 19.01 13.49
C GLU A 419 -3.95 18.20 14.70
N ARG A 420 -3.85 16.87 14.56
CA ARG A 420 -3.31 16.00 15.60
C ARG A 420 -1.84 16.27 15.90
N LEU A 421 -1.04 16.60 14.89
CA LEU A 421 0.36 16.98 15.04
C LEU A 421 0.47 18.30 15.81
N GLU A 422 -0.28 19.33 15.42
CA GLU A 422 -0.26 20.63 16.08
C GLU A 422 -0.78 20.56 17.52
N ALA A 423 -1.89 19.87 17.76
CA ALA A 423 -2.40 19.62 19.11
C ALA A 423 -1.35 18.90 19.98
N ARG A 424 -0.56 18.00 19.41
CA ARG A 424 0.50 17.30 20.14
C ARG A 424 1.68 18.20 20.45
N ARG A 425 2.10 19.06 19.51
CA ARG A 425 3.15 20.08 19.73
C ARG A 425 2.75 21.04 20.84
N ALA A 426 1.55 21.60 20.77
CA ALA A 426 1.01 22.49 21.79
C ALA A 426 0.99 21.83 23.17
N LYS A 427 0.52 20.58 23.26
CA LYS A 427 0.51 19.82 24.52
C LYS A 427 1.92 19.55 25.07
N ALA A 428 2.91 19.29 24.20
CA ALA A 428 4.30 19.07 24.61
C ALA A 428 4.94 20.37 25.12
N GLU A 429 4.65 21.49 24.46
CA GLU A 429 5.11 22.82 24.88
C GLU A 429 4.48 23.26 26.21
N GLU A 430 3.17 23.10 26.36
CA GLU A 430 2.45 23.40 27.61
C GLU A 430 3.00 22.56 28.77
N ALA A 431 3.26 21.27 28.54
CA ALA A 431 3.87 20.39 29.54
C ALA A 431 5.28 20.85 29.93
N THR A 432 6.08 21.27 28.95
CA THR A 432 7.43 21.80 29.17
C THR A 432 7.39 23.10 29.97
N LYS A 433 6.46 24.01 29.66
CA LYS A 433 6.24 25.25 30.41
C LYS A 433 5.82 24.97 31.85
N LYS A 434 4.80 24.13 32.07
CA LYS A 434 4.35 23.72 33.42
C LYS A 434 5.48 23.12 34.24
N TYR A 435 6.32 22.29 33.62
CA TYR A 435 7.50 21.76 34.29
C TYR A 435 8.49 22.85 34.71
N ARG A 436 8.85 23.74 33.78
CA ARG A 436 9.79 24.84 34.04
C ARG A 436 9.29 25.74 35.18
N ASP A 437 8.02 26.09 35.15
CA ASP A 437 7.40 26.96 36.15
C ASP A 437 7.30 26.24 37.51
N GLY A 438 6.94 24.95 37.51
CA GLY A 438 6.95 24.11 38.71
C GLY A 438 8.33 23.95 39.35
N MET A 439 9.39 23.84 38.53
CA MET A 439 10.77 23.80 39.01
C MET A 439 11.21 25.13 39.64
N ARG A 440 10.88 26.26 39.01
CA ARG A 440 11.15 27.60 39.56
C ARG A 440 10.49 27.79 40.92
N GLU A 441 9.23 27.39 41.04
CA GLU A 441 8.47 27.49 42.28
C GLU A 441 8.99 26.54 43.38
N ALA A 442 9.39 25.32 43.02
CA ALA A 442 10.00 24.37 43.94
C ALA A 442 11.35 24.89 44.48
N GLU A 443 12.17 25.46 43.61
CA GLU A 443 13.46 26.07 43.97
C GLU A 443 13.27 27.26 44.92
N ARG A 444 12.30 28.13 44.63
CA ARG A 444 11.93 29.26 45.50
C ARG A 444 11.55 28.79 46.91
N LYS A 445 10.63 27.83 47.01
CA LYS A 445 10.20 27.23 48.29
C LYS A 445 11.36 26.55 49.04
N HIS A 446 12.27 25.90 48.32
CA HIS A 446 13.46 25.31 48.92
C HIS A 446 14.38 26.38 49.52
N ARG A 447 14.68 27.44 48.76
CA ARG A 447 15.51 28.56 49.20
C ARG A 447 14.94 29.24 50.44
N GLU A 448 13.63 29.49 50.47
CA GLU A 448 12.94 30.07 51.64
C GLU A 448 13.04 29.19 52.89
N ARG A 449 12.80 27.87 52.74
CA ARG A 449 12.93 26.90 53.85
C ARG A 449 14.37 26.80 54.36
N LEU A 450 15.33 26.79 53.43
CA LEU A 450 16.75 26.71 53.76
C LEU A 450 17.19 27.95 54.56
N ALA A 451 16.85 29.15 54.08
CA ALA A 451 17.13 30.40 54.78
C ALA A 451 16.51 30.42 56.18
N GLY A 452 15.27 29.93 56.33
CA GLY A 452 14.63 29.79 57.64
C GLY A 452 15.35 28.81 58.58
N TYR A 453 15.90 27.72 58.06
CA TYR A 453 16.68 26.78 58.85
C TYR A 453 18.06 27.32 59.24
N GLU A 454 18.72 28.04 58.34
CA GLU A 454 20.00 28.69 58.56
C GLU A 454 19.87 29.82 59.59
N LYS A 455 18.80 30.62 59.54
CA LYS A 455 18.49 31.62 60.57
C LYS A 455 18.36 31.00 61.97
N LYS A 456 17.59 29.91 62.10
CA LYS A 456 17.44 29.19 63.39
C LYS A 456 18.75 28.58 63.89
N LEU A 457 19.61 28.11 62.98
CA LEU A 457 20.92 27.61 63.34
C LEU A 457 21.78 28.73 63.94
N ALA A 458 21.83 29.89 63.28
CA ALA A 458 22.54 31.07 63.77
C ALA A 458 22.02 31.52 65.14
N GLU A 459 20.70 31.58 65.35
CA GLU A 459 20.10 31.89 66.67
C GLU A 459 20.49 30.90 67.77
N HIS A 460 20.65 29.61 67.43
CA HIS A 460 21.11 28.60 68.38
C HIS A 460 22.60 28.70 68.69
N GLU A 461 23.43 29.00 67.69
CA GLU A 461 24.86 29.23 67.83
C GLU A 461 25.15 30.47 68.69
N GLU A 462 24.42 31.55 68.46
CA GLU A 462 24.52 32.78 69.26
C GLU A 462 24.09 32.56 70.72
N LYS A 463 22.95 31.89 70.96
CA LYS A 463 22.55 31.53 72.34
C LYS A 463 23.54 30.59 73.01
N LEU A 464 24.17 29.68 72.28
CA LEU A 464 25.21 28.80 72.82
C LEU A 464 26.44 29.61 73.23
N LYS A 465 26.84 30.61 72.44
CA LYS A 465 27.92 31.55 72.76
C LYS A 465 27.62 32.31 74.05
N GLN A 466 26.44 32.93 74.15
CA GLN A 466 25.99 33.62 75.36
C GLN A 466 26.00 32.73 76.61
N TYR A 467 25.54 31.47 76.49
CA TYR A 467 25.59 30.53 77.62
C TYR A 467 27.01 30.11 78.02
N ARG A 468 27.95 30.06 77.07
CA ARG A 468 29.37 29.79 77.38
C ARG A 468 30.00 30.96 78.13
N GLU A 469 29.78 32.18 77.66
CA GLU A 469 30.25 33.40 78.32
C GLU A 469 29.68 33.53 79.75
N GLN A 470 28.38 33.25 79.92
CA GLN A 470 27.74 33.22 81.25
C GLN A 470 28.27 32.10 82.16
N LEU A 471 28.64 30.95 81.59
CA LEU A 471 29.23 29.85 82.34
C LEU A 471 30.61 30.26 82.87
N GLU A 472 31.47 30.83 82.03
CA GLU A 472 32.79 31.33 82.42
C GLU A 472 32.69 32.41 83.50
N ALA A 473 31.76 33.36 83.35
CA ALA A 473 31.52 34.39 84.35
C ALA A 473 31.04 33.81 85.70
N ARG A 474 30.18 32.78 85.70
CA ARG A 474 29.72 32.12 86.94
C ARG A 474 30.80 31.25 87.59
N GLU A 475 31.66 30.61 86.80
CA GLU A 475 32.80 29.84 87.29
C GLU A 475 33.80 30.75 88.01
N ARG A 476 34.09 31.95 87.47
CA ARG A 476 34.91 32.97 88.15
C ARG A 476 34.31 33.50 89.46
N GLN A 477 32.98 33.44 89.62
CA GLN A 477 32.26 33.91 90.81
C GLN A 477 32.00 32.80 91.85
N GLY A 478 32.48 31.57 91.65
CA GLY A 478 32.25 30.45 92.58
C GLY A 478 30.79 30.01 92.72
N ARG A 479 29.92 30.36 91.76
CA ARG A 479 28.46 30.09 91.80
C ARG A 479 28.11 28.77 91.11
N SER A 480 26.97 28.17 91.48
CA SER A 480 26.51 26.89 90.88
C SER A 480 26.31 26.97 89.36
N THR A 481 26.98 26.07 88.64
CA THR A 481 27.07 26.01 87.17
C THR A 481 26.19 24.92 86.53
N LYS A 482 25.62 24.03 87.35
CA LYS A 482 24.91 22.81 86.92
C LYS A 482 23.78 23.10 85.91
N GLY A 483 22.99 24.16 86.16
CA GLY A 483 21.90 24.57 85.26
C GLY A 483 22.38 25.13 83.90
N LEU A 484 23.49 25.88 83.90
CA LEU A 484 24.10 26.44 82.69
C LEU A 484 24.75 25.36 81.82
N ARG A 485 25.46 24.40 82.44
CA ARG A 485 26.01 23.23 81.74
C ARG A 485 24.90 22.40 81.06
N LYS A 486 23.74 22.22 81.72
CA LYS A 486 22.56 21.55 81.12
C LYS A 486 21.98 22.32 79.94
N ARG A 487 21.91 23.66 80.01
CA ARG A 487 21.44 24.54 78.91
C ARG A 487 22.40 24.51 77.71
N ILE A 488 23.72 24.53 77.95
CA ILE A 488 24.76 24.39 76.91
C ILE A 488 24.63 23.03 76.21
N ALA A 489 24.52 21.93 76.97
CA ALA A 489 24.35 20.60 76.39
C ALA A 489 23.06 20.50 75.54
N SER A 490 21.96 21.05 76.03
CA SER A 490 20.70 21.15 75.28
C SER A 490 20.86 21.95 73.97
N LYS A 491 21.56 23.10 74.01
CA LYS A 491 21.80 23.90 72.80
C LYS A 491 22.75 23.25 71.81
N ARG A 492 23.81 22.56 72.26
CA ARG A 492 24.67 21.73 71.39
C ARG A 492 23.84 20.67 70.67
N LYS A 493 22.92 19.99 71.37
CA LYS A 493 21.99 19.03 70.76
C LYS A 493 21.06 19.70 69.73
N ALA A 494 20.51 20.87 70.05
CA ALA A 494 19.66 21.62 69.13
C ALA A 494 20.40 22.05 67.84
N ILE A 495 21.65 22.51 67.94
CA ILE A 495 22.51 22.86 66.80
C ILE A 495 22.79 21.62 65.94
N LYS A 496 23.15 20.48 66.56
CA LYS A 496 23.38 19.22 65.85
C LYS A 496 22.16 18.81 65.03
N ASN A 497 20.99 18.78 65.68
CA ASN A 497 19.72 18.42 65.03
C ASN A 497 19.36 19.41 63.89
N GLN A 498 19.66 20.70 64.08
CA GLN A 498 19.36 21.72 63.07
C GLN A 498 20.29 21.62 61.84
N ARG A 499 21.58 21.34 62.05
CA ARG A 499 22.52 21.05 60.95
C ARG A 499 22.13 19.79 60.18
N GLU A 500 21.66 18.77 60.89
CA GLU A 500 21.12 17.54 60.28
C GLU A 500 19.88 17.82 59.44
N ARG A 501 18.92 18.61 59.95
CA ARG A 501 17.75 19.07 59.17
C ARG A 501 18.12 19.83 57.90
N ILE A 502 19.14 20.70 57.94
CA ILE A 502 19.63 21.41 56.76
C ILE A 502 20.22 20.43 55.74
N ARG A 503 21.07 19.49 56.19
CA ARG A 503 21.63 18.44 55.33
C ARG A 503 20.55 17.60 54.68
N GLU A 504 19.58 17.12 55.45
CA GLU A 504 18.44 16.35 54.93
C GLU A 504 17.61 17.15 53.94
N LEU A 505 17.34 18.43 54.21
CA LEU A 505 16.57 19.29 53.31
C LEU A 505 17.29 19.45 51.96
N LYS A 506 18.61 19.71 51.98
CA LYS A 506 19.44 19.81 50.77
C LYS A 506 19.44 18.49 49.99
N LYS A 507 19.63 17.36 50.68
CA LYS A 507 19.59 16.02 50.08
C LYS A 507 18.25 15.71 49.42
N ARG A 508 17.14 15.87 50.16
CA ARG A 508 15.77 15.64 49.64
C ARG A 508 15.45 16.52 48.44
N HIS A 509 15.94 17.76 48.42
CA HIS A 509 15.76 18.65 47.29
C HIS A 509 16.56 18.19 46.06
N ALA A 510 17.84 17.81 46.24
CA ALA A 510 18.66 17.27 45.16
C ALA A 510 18.02 16.00 44.55
N ASP A 511 17.64 15.03 45.38
CA ASP A 511 17.00 13.78 44.95
C ASP A 511 15.70 14.03 44.19
N ARG A 512 14.84 14.94 44.70
CA ARG A 512 13.58 15.31 44.05
C ARG A 512 13.83 15.99 42.71
N THR A 513 14.77 16.92 42.65
CA THR A 513 15.12 17.64 41.42
C THR A 513 15.67 16.71 40.36
N GLN A 514 16.52 15.75 40.74
CA GLN A 514 17.03 14.74 39.83
C GLN A 514 15.90 13.86 39.26
N ARG A 515 15.04 13.30 40.11
CA ARG A 515 13.90 12.48 39.67
C ARG A 515 12.97 13.23 38.73
N LEU A 516 12.70 14.51 39.02
CA LEU A 516 11.84 15.36 38.18
C LEU A 516 12.49 15.69 36.83
N LYS A 517 13.82 15.88 36.80
CA LYS A 517 14.58 16.05 35.55
C LYS A 517 14.49 14.79 34.69
N GLU A 518 14.76 13.62 35.26
CA GLU A 518 14.68 12.33 34.57
C GLU A 518 13.28 12.07 33.99
N GLN A 519 12.22 12.28 34.79
CA GLN A 519 10.84 12.09 34.35
C GLN A 519 10.46 13.04 33.20
N THR A 520 10.91 14.29 33.26
CA THR A 520 10.64 15.29 32.22
C THR A 520 11.41 15.00 30.94
N THR A 521 12.68 14.62 31.05
CA THR A 521 13.48 14.20 29.89
C THR A 521 12.82 13.02 29.18
N LYS A 522 12.40 12.00 29.93
CA LYS A 522 11.68 10.84 29.39
C LYS A 522 10.37 11.24 28.69
N ARG A 523 9.59 12.14 29.30
CA ARG A 523 8.37 12.67 28.69
C ARG A 523 8.65 13.45 27.41
N ARG A 524 9.66 14.31 27.40
CA ARG A 524 10.05 15.11 26.23
C ARG A 524 10.51 14.22 25.08
N GLN A 525 11.31 13.20 25.37
CA GLN A 525 11.72 12.19 24.37
C GLN A 525 10.51 11.46 23.78
N GLY A 526 9.56 11.02 24.62
CA GLY A 526 8.33 10.37 24.16
C GLY A 526 7.44 11.28 23.31
N ASP A 527 7.30 12.55 23.70
CA ASP A 527 6.57 13.56 22.94
C ASP A 527 7.25 13.81 21.57
N GLN A 528 8.57 13.96 21.56
CA GLN A 528 9.36 14.18 20.35
C GLN A 528 9.26 12.99 19.38
N ALA A 529 9.45 11.76 19.85
CA ALA A 529 9.35 10.56 19.01
C ALA A 529 7.95 10.39 18.41
N TYR A 530 6.91 10.75 19.16
CA TYR A 530 5.55 10.70 18.64
C TYR A 530 5.27 11.81 17.60
N ILE A 531 5.80 13.02 17.81
CA ILE A 531 5.72 14.13 16.86
C ILE A 531 6.44 13.75 15.56
N GLU A 532 7.63 13.18 15.66
CA GLU A 532 8.41 12.68 14.52
C GLU A 532 7.65 11.60 13.75
N LYS A 533 7.10 10.60 14.44
CA LYS A 533 6.23 9.60 13.83
C LYS A 533 5.07 10.21 13.04
N LEU A 534 4.39 11.23 13.59
CA LEU A 534 3.31 11.91 12.88
C LEU A 534 3.80 12.68 11.65
N LYS A 535 4.97 13.34 11.73
CA LYS A 535 5.57 14.05 10.60
C LYS A 535 5.83 13.09 9.44
N LEU A 536 6.49 11.96 9.69
CA LEU A 536 6.77 10.95 8.68
C LEU A 536 5.48 10.34 8.09
N GLN A 537 4.44 10.15 8.91
CA GLN A 537 3.14 9.69 8.40
C GLN A 537 2.42 10.72 7.53
N ILE A 538 2.61 12.01 7.79
CA ILE A 538 2.05 13.11 7.00
C ILE A 538 2.81 13.23 5.68
N GLU A 539 4.13 13.20 5.72
CA GLU A 539 5.02 13.20 4.55
C GLU A 539 4.68 12.03 3.62
N ALA A 540 4.71 10.80 4.12
CA ALA A 540 4.34 9.63 3.32
C ALA A 540 2.92 9.73 2.74
N GLN A 541 1.95 10.28 3.46
CA GLN A 541 0.59 10.48 2.90
C GLN A 541 0.55 11.53 1.79
N ARG A 542 1.39 12.57 1.87
CA ARG A 542 1.54 13.63 0.86
C ARG A 542 2.18 13.10 -0.41
N GLU A 543 3.36 12.50 -0.26
CA GLU A 543 4.18 12.02 -1.37
C GLU A 543 3.53 10.86 -2.13
N THR A 544 2.70 10.05 -1.46
CA THR A 544 2.04 8.87 -2.07
C THR A 544 0.60 9.11 -2.49
N ARG A 545 0.10 10.36 -2.47
CA ARG A 545 -1.33 10.68 -2.64
C ARG A 545 -1.91 10.11 -3.94
N ASP A 546 -1.16 10.21 -5.02
CA ASP A 546 -1.52 9.88 -6.40
C ASP A 546 -0.72 8.69 -6.96
N TYR A 547 0.01 7.96 -6.09
CA TYR A 547 0.75 6.75 -6.45
C TYR A 547 0.15 5.47 -5.86
N ASN A 548 0.12 4.41 -6.66
CA ASN A 548 -0.34 3.08 -6.28
C ASN A 548 0.84 2.18 -5.87
N LEU A 549 1.25 2.32 -4.60
CA LEU A 549 2.35 1.52 -4.03
C LEU A 549 2.06 0.02 -3.91
N GLY A 550 0.78 -0.37 -3.93
CA GLY A 550 0.39 -1.79 -3.87
C GLY A 550 0.76 -2.54 -5.15
N THR A 551 0.68 -1.86 -6.30
CA THR A 551 0.99 -2.47 -7.60
C THR A 551 2.48 -2.77 -7.74
N SER A 552 3.34 -1.80 -7.43
CA SER A 552 4.80 -1.99 -7.40
C SER A 552 5.18 -3.09 -6.39
N LEU A 553 4.66 -3.00 -5.17
CA LEU A 553 4.99 -3.93 -4.08
C LEU A 553 4.59 -5.38 -4.37
N LYS A 554 3.44 -5.58 -5.02
CA LYS A 554 2.91 -6.92 -5.28
C LYS A 554 3.63 -7.64 -6.42
N SER A 555 4.06 -6.91 -7.46
CA SER A 555 4.39 -7.55 -8.74
C SER A 555 5.76 -7.20 -9.31
N TYR A 556 6.35 -6.05 -8.96
CA TYR A 556 7.52 -5.51 -9.66
C TYR A 556 8.78 -5.44 -8.79
N ILE A 557 8.65 -5.50 -7.47
CA ILE A 557 9.79 -5.40 -6.55
C ILE A 557 10.14 -6.79 -6.04
N ASP A 558 11.40 -7.19 -6.19
CA ASP A 558 11.91 -8.44 -5.61
C ASP A 558 11.81 -8.40 -4.07
N PRO A 559 11.01 -9.28 -3.44
CA PRO A 559 10.77 -9.25 -2.00
C PRO A 559 12.02 -9.58 -1.18
N ARG A 560 13.04 -10.22 -1.78
CA ARG A 560 14.34 -10.47 -1.14
C ARG A 560 15.03 -9.17 -0.74
N ILE A 561 14.81 -8.07 -1.46
CA ILE A 561 15.40 -6.77 -1.15
C ILE A 561 14.91 -6.28 0.22
N TYR A 562 13.60 -6.31 0.47
CA TYR A 562 13.04 -5.93 1.76
C TYR A 562 13.40 -6.91 2.87
N TYR A 563 13.45 -8.21 2.57
CA TYR A 563 13.87 -9.24 3.53
C TYR A 563 15.30 -9.01 4.02
N LEU A 564 16.25 -8.84 3.10
CA LEU A 564 17.66 -8.64 3.42
C LEU A 564 17.92 -7.30 4.10
N TRP A 565 17.30 -6.22 3.60
CA TRP A 565 17.37 -4.91 4.24
C TRP A 565 16.79 -4.95 5.66
N GLY A 566 15.62 -5.57 5.84
CA GLY A 566 14.97 -5.73 7.14
C GLY A 566 15.86 -6.45 8.14
N ARG A 567 16.53 -7.54 7.74
CA ARG A 567 17.52 -8.22 8.59
C ARG A 567 18.67 -7.31 9.00
N ARG A 568 19.22 -6.52 8.06
CA ARG A 568 20.33 -5.58 8.32
C ARG A 568 19.94 -4.52 9.35
N VAL A 569 18.72 -3.98 9.28
CA VAL A 569 18.25 -2.91 10.19
C VAL A 569 17.42 -3.44 11.36
N GLY A 570 17.29 -4.76 11.55
CA GLY A 570 16.45 -5.36 12.58
C GLY A 570 14.98 -4.92 12.48
N TYR A 571 14.38 -5.06 11.31
CA TYR A 571 12.96 -4.80 11.02
C TYR A 571 12.37 -5.98 10.27
N ASP A 572 11.25 -6.51 10.75
CA ASP A 572 10.61 -7.65 10.09
C ASP A 572 9.98 -7.21 8.77
N TRP A 573 10.32 -7.92 7.69
CA TRP A 573 9.71 -7.69 6.37
C TRP A 573 8.18 -7.83 6.44
N LYS A 574 7.66 -8.70 7.32
CA LYS A 574 6.22 -8.88 7.54
C LYS A 574 5.54 -7.60 8.03
N ASP A 575 6.24 -6.70 8.71
CA ASP A 575 5.68 -5.41 9.14
C ASP A 575 5.52 -4.42 7.99
N TYR A 576 6.25 -4.62 6.90
CA TYR A 576 6.08 -3.85 5.68
C TYR A 576 4.94 -4.39 4.79
N TYR A 577 4.87 -5.72 4.62
CA TYR A 577 3.90 -6.34 3.72
C TYR A 577 2.51 -6.53 4.37
N PRO A 578 1.42 -6.17 3.66
CA PRO A 578 0.07 -6.56 4.04
C PRO A 578 -0.07 -8.09 4.20
N LYS A 579 -0.98 -8.54 5.08
CA LYS A 579 -1.18 -9.98 5.37
C LYS A 579 -1.32 -10.85 4.11
N ALA A 580 -2.06 -10.36 3.10
CA ALA A 580 -2.26 -11.07 1.84
C ALA A 580 -0.96 -11.31 1.05
N LEU A 581 0.03 -10.41 1.15
CA LEU A 581 1.32 -10.55 0.45
C LEU A 581 2.34 -11.37 1.25
N ARG A 582 2.15 -11.53 2.57
CA ARG A 582 3.06 -12.35 3.39
C ARG A 582 3.03 -13.83 2.97
N GLY A 583 1.84 -14.35 2.66
CA GLY A 583 1.70 -15.71 2.12
C GLY A 583 2.29 -15.85 0.72
N LYS A 584 2.13 -14.85 -0.15
CA LYS A 584 2.73 -14.85 -1.48
C LYS A 584 4.27 -14.91 -1.43
N PHE A 585 4.88 -14.17 -0.51
CA PHE A 585 6.34 -14.01 -0.45
C PHE A 585 6.99 -14.83 0.66
N SER A 586 6.32 -15.81 1.26
CA SER A 586 6.90 -16.61 2.36
C SER A 586 8.18 -17.33 1.97
N TRP A 587 8.33 -17.67 0.68
CA TRP A 587 9.52 -18.29 0.11
C TRP A 587 10.81 -17.50 0.33
N VAL A 588 10.77 -16.18 0.60
CA VAL A 588 11.99 -15.40 0.88
C VAL A 588 12.73 -15.84 2.14
N GLU A 589 12.05 -16.53 3.05
CA GLU A 589 12.66 -17.09 4.27
C GLU A 589 13.43 -18.39 3.98
N GLU A 590 13.10 -19.07 2.88
CA GLU A 590 13.68 -20.34 2.45
C GLU A 590 14.82 -20.15 1.44
N VAL A 591 14.81 -19.05 0.67
CA VAL A 591 15.80 -18.77 -0.37
C VAL A 591 17.12 -18.23 0.24
N ASP A 592 17.91 -19.20 0.71
CA ASP A 592 19.35 -19.38 0.61
C ASP A 592 20.33 -18.51 1.46
N PRO A 593 21.19 -19.15 2.29
CA PRO A 593 22.40 -18.59 2.88
C PRO A 593 23.39 -17.88 1.94
N ASP A 594 23.42 -18.14 0.63
CA ASP A 594 24.48 -17.62 -0.25
C ASP A 594 24.32 -16.13 -0.61
N LEU A 595 23.09 -15.60 -0.49
CA LEU A 595 22.83 -14.16 -0.49
C LEU A 595 23.44 -13.43 0.72
N ARG A 596 23.82 -14.16 1.79
CA ARG A 596 24.51 -13.59 2.97
C ARG A 596 25.86 -13.01 2.59
N LEU A 597 26.58 -13.61 1.64
CA LEU A 597 27.94 -13.20 1.25
C LEU A 597 27.95 -11.92 0.39
N ARG A 598 27.01 -11.78 -0.57
CA ARG A 598 27.00 -10.64 -1.49
C ARG A 598 26.58 -9.31 -0.85
N TYR A 599 25.74 -9.35 0.19
CA TYR A 599 25.40 -8.15 0.97
C TYR A 599 26.34 -7.89 2.15
N ALA A 600 27.04 -8.91 2.66
CA ALA A 600 28.14 -8.71 3.60
C ALA A 600 29.35 -8.06 2.92
N ALA A 601 29.63 -8.39 1.65
CA ALA A 601 30.74 -7.82 0.89
C ALA A 601 30.60 -6.31 0.57
N GLY A 602 29.43 -5.70 0.83
CA GLY A 602 29.23 -4.25 0.71
C GLY A 602 29.58 -3.45 1.97
N THR A 603 30.37 -4.01 2.90
CA THR A 603 30.74 -3.37 4.18
C THR A 603 32.23 -3.06 4.36
N GLU A 604 33.00 -2.98 3.27
CA GLU A 604 34.34 -2.37 3.29
C GLU A 604 34.48 -1.32 2.18
N ALA A 605 33.98 -0.11 2.44
CA ALA A 605 34.47 1.17 1.93
C ALA A 605 33.86 2.33 2.73
#